data_AF-A0A8T1QHD8-F1
#
_entry.id   AF-A0A8T1QHD8-F1
#
_cell.length_a   1.000
_cell.length_b   1.000
_cell.length_c   1.000
_cell.angle_alpha   90.00
_cell.angle_beta   90.00
_cell.angle_gamma   90.00
#
_symmetry.space_group_name_H-M   'P 1'
#
loop_
_entity.id
_entity.type
_entity.pdbx_description
1 polymer ?
#
loop_
_entity_poly.entity_id
_entity_poly.type
_entity_poly.pdbx_seq_one_letter_code
_entity_poly.pdbx_strand_id
1 'polypeptide(L)'
;MALASLLNPKCSIKAYTFPLCVSLIPNISSSLFSSLCRGHPFSSPPDAPPVPKKVPFTVTAHGRTWQDPYHWMSDTNDHDLSEYLSRENSYAESFMADTHHLQRKLFCEMTSRMPTTISTPPERWGPWLYYQYIPEGKEYPVLCRKLDTERRGWVNTFLHYARRAFESEECLLDWNQIAEQYGYVHVGTCRISPDHNFLAYTLDITGHERFMLQIKDLRSGCLISKLAVDGVVSLAWAQDGNTLFYTVSDDNQRPYRVLCRRLGFHDMEDVPVFTESDSSYCVDITSTKDGKFITVNSNSRTSSEIYLIDAANPLDGLCRIRERVHGVQYFVEHHYGLFYVLTNAPLNENKDFSDGNYYLATSRVEDIQLANWQNVIVPGKDISIQDMDVFNGHLVLSINKKGSPTFCSINLPINVGYKEQLEIGNLNPWYFPLPANPCSVIPGSNHDFMSSVYRVVVSSLVMPDVIVDYDVSRHLYLIVQQDEVRNVSEGPVSWSFTWLWSIWGNFRKKLVCRPHDFT
;
A
#
# COMPACT_ATOMS: atom_id res chain seq x y z
N MET A 1 6.45 1.90 28.27
CA MET A 1 5.33 1.48 29.14
C MET A 1 4.11 2.30 28.75
N ALA A 2 3.01 1.80 28.21
CA ALA A 2 2.68 0.52 27.58
C ALA A 2 1.52 0.81 26.60
N LEU A 3 1.75 0.66 25.29
CA LEU A 3 0.67 0.65 24.29
C LEU A 3 -0.39 -0.42 24.65
N ALA A 4 0.09 -1.48 25.34
CA ALA A 4 -0.70 -2.58 25.89
C ALA A 4 -1.78 -2.18 26.92
N SER A 5 -1.68 -1.03 27.61
CA SER A 5 -2.72 -0.65 28.60
C SER A 5 -3.84 0.22 28.02
N LEU A 6 -3.61 0.89 26.89
CA LEU A 6 -4.58 1.79 26.25
C LEU A 6 -5.43 1.09 25.17
N LEU A 7 -5.00 -0.07 24.68
CA LEU A 7 -5.78 -0.93 23.79
C LEU A 7 -6.60 -2.00 24.53
N ASN A 8 -6.70 -1.91 25.86
CA ASN A 8 -7.66 -2.72 26.61
C ASN A 8 -9.06 -2.09 26.47
N PRO A 9 -10.08 -2.80 25.94
CA PRO A 9 -11.45 -2.37 26.12
C PRO A 9 -11.71 -2.28 27.63
N LYS A 10 -12.40 -1.24 28.08
CA LYS A 10 -12.73 -1.01 29.50
C LYS A 10 -13.42 -2.25 30.07
N CYS A 11 -12.66 -3.15 30.69
CA CYS A 11 -13.20 -4.23 31.51
C CYS A 11 -12.19 -4.52 32.63
N SER A 12 -12.59 -4.21 33.86
CA SER A 12 -11.75 -4.32 35.06
C SER A 12 -11.38 -5.78 35.30
N ILE A 13 -10.08 -6.08 35.41
CA ILE A 13 -9.59 -7.39 35.90
C ILE A 13 -9.27 -7.23 37.38
N LYS A 14 -10.04 -7.89 38.25
CA LYS A 14 -9.61 -8.16 39.64
C LYS A 14 -8.72 -9.40 39.62
N ALA A 15 -7.47 -9.23 40.03
CA ALA A 15 -6.53 -10.33 40.20
C ALA A 15 -6.93 -11.19 41.40
N TYR A 16 -7.13 -12.49 41.18
CA TYR A 16 -7.04 -13.51 42.22
C TYR A 16 -5.86 -14.41 41.91
N THR A 17 -4.84 -14.36 42.76
CA THR A 17 -3.77 -15.36 42.85
C THR A 17 -4.29 -16.58 43.59
N PHE A 18 -4.24 -17.76 42.98
CA PHE A 18 -4.25 -19.04 43.69
C PHE A 18 -3.20 -19.99 43.10
N PRO A 19 -2.60 -20.86 43.94
CA PRO A 19 -1.33 -21.50 43.67
C PRO A 19 -1.46 -22.79 42.85
N LEU A 20 -0.33 -23.22 42.28
CA LEU A 20 -0.11 -24.53 41.68
C LEU A 20 -0.67 -25.66 42.55
N CYS A 21 -1.61 -26.41 42.01
CA CYS A 21 -1.98 -27.73 42.53
C CYS A 21 -2.15 -28.70 41.35
N VAL A 22 -1.29 -29.70 41.31
CA VAL A 22 -1.39 -30.86 40.42
C VAL A 22 -2.57 -31.70 40.91
N SER A 23 -3.61 -31.85 40.09
CA SER A 23 -4.65 -32.84 40.35
C SER A 23 -5.16 -33.48 39.05
N LEU A 24 -5.39 -34.79 39.18
CA LEU A 24 -5.74 -35.74 38.13
C LEU A 24 -6.98 -35.34 37.34
N ILE A 25 -6.91 -35.54 36.03
CA ILE A 25 -8.03 -35.40 35.08
C ILE A 25 -9.13 -36.41 35.44
N PRO A 26 -10.36 -35.99 35.82
CA PRO A 26 -11.49 -36.88 35.77
C PRO A 26 -12.01 -36.91 34.32
N ASN A 27 -12.19 -38.12 33.78
CA ASN A 27 -12.91 -38.37 32.54
C ASN A 27 -14.31 -37.75 32.63
N ILE A 28 -14.54 -36.65 31.92
CA ILE A 28 -15.88 -36.12 31.67
C ILE A 28 -16.29 -36.61 30.29
N SER A 29 -17.37 -37.40 30.32
CA SER A 29 -18.02 -38.00 29.17
C SER A 29 -18.28 -36.98 28.06
N SER A 30 -17.98 -37.39 26.84
CA SER A 30 -18.40 -36.76 25.59
C SER A 30 -19.93 -36.62 25.54
N SER A 31 -20.47 -35.47 25.97
CA SER A 31 -21.79 -35.06 25.53
C SER A 31 -21.69 -34.57 24.10
N LEU A 32 -22.17 -35.41 23.19
CA LEU A 32 -22.45 -35.07 21.81
C LEU A 32 -23.41 -33.87 21.80
N PHE A 33 -22.88 -32.66 21.61
CA PHE A 33 -23.67 -31.58 21.04
C PHE A 33 -23.87 -31.91 19.57
N SER A 34 -24.81 -32.81 19.28
CA SER A 34 -25.39 -32.92 17.96
C SER A 34 -26.16 -31.63 17.71
N SER A 35 -25.52 -30.66 17.07
CA SER A 35 -26.26 -29.68 16.29
C SER A 35 -27.08 -30.49 15.29
N LEU A 36 -28.37 -30.63 15.57
CA LEU A 36 -29.35 -30.97 14.54
C LEU A 36 -29.32 -29.80 13.55
N CYS A 37 -28.39 -29.84 12.61
CA CYS A 37 -28.55 -29.19 11.33
C CYS A 37 -29.84 -29.78 10.76
N ARG A 38 -30.96 -29.06 10.93
CA ARG A 38 -32.10 -29.26 10.03
C ARG A 38 -31.53 -28.98 8.65
N GLY A 39 -31.19 -30.05 7.93
CA GLY A 39 -30.89 -29.97 6.52
C GLY A 39 -32.16 -29.53 5.85
N HIS A 40 -32.32 -28.21 5.67
CA HIS A 40 -33.08 -27.76 4.52
C HIS A 40 -32.30 -28.29 3.32
N PRO A 41 -32.85 -29.23 2.54
CA PRO A 41 -32.22 -29.61 1.30
C PRO A 41 -32.07 -28.32 0.50
N PHE A 42 -30.84 -27.96 0.12
CA PHE A 42 -30.61 -26.90 -0.85
C PHE A 42 -31.54 -27.19 -2.03
N SER A 43 -32.39 -26.22 -2.38
CA SER A 43 -33.24 -26.39 -3.55
C SER A 43 -32.33 -26.53 -4.76
N SER A 44 -32.32 -27.70 -5.39
CA SER A 44 -31.65 -27.87 -6.68
C SER A 44 -32.21 -26.81 -7.64
N PRO A 45 -31.34 -26.07 -8.36
CA PRO A 45 -31.81 -25.05 -9.28
C PRO A 45 -32.79 -25.68 -10.29
N PRO A 46 -33.84 -24.97 -10.70
CA PRO A 46 -34.80 -25.48 -11.68
C PRO A 46 -34.15 -25.71 -13.05
N ASP A 47 -33.09 -24.96 -13.38
CA ASP A 47 -32.40 -25.02 -14.66
C ASP A 47 -31.02 -25.69 -14.56
N ALA A 48 -30.64 -26.39 -15.62
CA ALA A 48 -29.28 -26.91 -15.77
C ALA A 48 -28.28 -25.77 -16.01
N PRO A 49 -27.01 -25.90 -15.58
CA PRO A 49 -25.99 -24.89 -15.83
C PRO A 49 -25.82 -24.63 -17.34
N PRO A 50 -25.67 -23.37 -17.78
CA PRO A 50 -25.46 -23.03 -19.18
C PRO A 50 -24.25 -23.77 -19.76
N VAL A 51 -24.44 -24.41 -20.90
CA VAL A 51 -23.34 -25.07 -21.61
C VAL A 51 -22.81 -24.14 -22.70
N PRO A 52 -21.52 -23.77 -22.68
CA PRO A 52 -20.94 -22.96 -23.73
C PRO A 52 -20.74 -23.77 -25.02
N LYS A 53 -20.83 -23.09 -26.17
CA LYS A 53 -20.43 -23.69 -27.46
C LYS A 53 -18.94 -24.04 -27.43
N LYS A 54 -18.59 -25.13 -28.11
CA LYS A 54 -17.19 -25.54 -28.35
C LYS A 54 -16.85 -25.26 -29.79
N VAL A 55 -15.87 -24.39 -30.02
CA VAL A 55 -15.38 -24.04 -31.36
C VAL A 55 -13.97 -24.60 -31.51
N PRO A 56 -13.70 -25.51 -32.47
CA PRO A 56 -12.37 -26.06 -32.64
C PRO A 56 -11.32 -24.98 -32.83
N PHE A 57 -10.35 -24.91 -31.91
CA PHE A 57 -9.24 -23.97 -31.97
C PHE A 57 -8.01 -24.61 -31.32
N THR A 58 -6.85 -24.44 -31.95
CA THR A 58 -5.59 -25.03 -31.51
C THR A 58 -4.57 -23.95 -31.18
N VAL A 59 -4.01 -24.02 -29.98
CA VAL A 59 -2.90 -23.17 -29.56
C VAL A 59 -1.61 -23.97 -29.67
N THR A 60 -0.54 -23.32 -30.17
CA THR A 60 0.80 -23.91 -30.22
C THR A 60 1.81 -22.98 -29.55
N ALA A 61 2.54 -23.49 -28.57
CA ALA A 61 3.66 -22.79 -27.94
C ALA A 61 4.81 -23.76 -27.65
N HIS A 62 6.05 -23.33 -27.87
CA HIS A 62 7.27 -24.12 -27.62
C HIS A 62 7.23 -25.54 -28.22
N GLY A 63 6.68 -25.67 -29.44
CA GLY A 63 6.57 -26.96 -30.15
C GLY A 63 5.53 -27.93 -29.58
N ARG A 64 4.66 -27.49 -28.67
CA ARG A 64 3.53 -28.26 -28.14
C ARG A 64 2.21 -27.64 -28.60
N THR A 65 1.25 -28.49 -28.93
CA THR A 65 -0.08 -28.07 -29.40
C THR A 65 -1.17 -28.68 -28.52
N TRP A 66 -2.18 -27.90 -28.18
CA TRP A 66 -3.37 -28.35 -27.46
C TRP A 66 -4.63 -27.68 -28.01
N GLN A 67 -5.79 -28.28 -27.72
CA GLN A 67 -7.09 -27.73 -28.10
C GLN A 67 -7.58 -26.76 -27.02
N ASP A 68 -8.04 -25.59 -27.44
CA ASP A 68 -8.75 -24.63 -26.59
C ASP A 68 -10.11 -24.33 -27.23
N PRO A 69 -11.12 -25.20 -27.02
CA PRO A 69 -12.42 -25.06 -27.65
C PRO A 69 -13.21 -23.83 -27.21
N TYR A 70 -12.71 -23.08 -26.22
CA TYR A 70 -13.35 -21.89 -25.65
C TYR A 70 -12.59 -20.60 -25.96
N HIS A 71 -11.58 -20.66 -26.84
CA HIS A 71 -10.79 -19.49 -27.24
C HIS A 71 -11.66 -18.32 -27.73
N TRP A 72 -12.80 -18.62 -28.36
CA TRP A 72 -13.76 -17.60 -28.82
C TRP A 72 -14.22 -16.64 -27.71
N MET A 73 -14.19 -17.05 -26.44
CA MET A 73 -14.55 -16.20 -25.30
C MET A 73 -13.55 -15.09 -25.01
N SER A 74 -12.36 -15.08 -25.64
CA SER A 74 -11.41 -13.97 -25.49
C SER A 74 -11.82 -12.73 -26.28
N ASP A 75 -12.73 -12.86 -27.26
CA ASP A 75 -13.28 -11.71 -27.99
C ASP A 75 -14.44 -11.10 -27.19
N THR A 76 -14.18 -10.00 -26.51
CA THR A 76 -15.17 -9.30 -25.69
C THR A 76 -16.29 -8.65 -26.51
N ASN A 77 -16.15 -8.58 -27.85
CA ASN A 77 -17.18 -8.05 -28.73
C ASN A 77 -18.05 -9.15 -29.36
N ASP A 78 -17.76 -10.44 -29.12
CA ASP A 78 -18.58 -11.54 -29.64
C ASP A 78 -19.96 -11.53 -28.96
N HIS A 79 -21.01 -11.49 -29.78
CA HIS A 79 -22.39 -11.53 -29.30
C HIS A 79 -22.68 -12.81 -28.51
N ASP A 80 -22.14 -13.95 -28.94
CA ASP A 80 -22.34 -15.24 -28.28
C ASP A 80 -21.74 -15.24 -26.86
N LEU A 81 -20.72 -14.40 -26.61
CA LEU A 81 -20.12 -14.26 -25.27
C LEU A 81 -21.06 -13.48 -24.38
N SER A 82 -21.59 -12.35 -24.87
CA SER A 82 -22.56 -11.55 -24.14
C SER A 82 -23.83 -12.36 -23.77
N GLU A 83 -24.33 -13.17 -24.70
CA GLU A 83 -25.48 -14.06 -24.45
C GLU A 83 -25.12 -15.13 -23.42
N TYR A 84 -23.94 -15.76 -23.55
CA TYR A 84 -23.50 -16.77 -22.60
C TYR A 84 -23.34 -16.21 -21.18
N LEU A 85 -22.72 -15.04 -21.03
CA LEU A 85 -22.58 -14.36 -19.74
C LEU A 85 -23.95 -14.00 -19.14
N SER A 86 -24.91 -13.56 -19.96
CA SER A 86 -26.27 -13.32 -19.49
C SER A 86 -26.92 -14.59 -18.95
N ARG A 87 -26.74 -15.74 -19.62
CA ARG A 87 -27.27 -17.04 -19.15
C ARG A 87 -26.60 -17.49 -17.86
N GLU A 88 -25.28 -17.32 -17.74
CA GLU A 88 -24.54 -17.64 -16.50
C GLU A 88 -25.00 -16.77 -15.33
N ASN A 89 -25.23 -15.47 -15.55
CA ASN A 89 -25.79 -14.58 -14.53
C ASN A 89 -27.20 -15.01 -14.11
N SER A 90 -28.09 -15.31 -15.05
CA SER A 90 -29.45 -15.80 -14.73
C SER A 90 -29.44 -17.14 -14.00
N TYR A 91 -28.51 -18.04 -14.34
CA TYR A 91 -28.32 -19.30 -13.64
C TYR A 91 -27.82 -19.06 -12.20
N ALA A 92 -26.82 -18.19 -12.01
CA ALA A 92 -26.30 -17.84 -10.69
C ALA A 92 -27.37 -17.21 -9.79
N GLU A 93 -28.18 -16.30 -10.33
CA GLU A 93 -29.33 -15.70 -9.63
C GLU A 93 -30.33 -16.77 -9.21
N SER A 94 -30.70 -17.68 -10.12
CA SER A 94 -31.66 -18.76 -9.85
C SER A 94 -31.11 -19.76 -8.82
N PHE A 95 -29.82 -20.10 -8.91
CA PHE A 95 -29.14 -20.99 -7.97
C PHE A 95 -29.08 -20.41 -6.55
N MET A 96 -28.98 -19.07 -6.42
CA MET A 96 -28.87 -18.39 -5.14
C MET A 96 -30.20 -17.83 -4.61
N ALA A 97 -31.32 -18.08 -5.30
CA ALA A 97 -32.61 -17.49 -4.97
C ALA A 97 -33.09 -17.83 -3.55
N ASP A 98 -32.82 -19.04 -3.06
CA ASP A 98 -33.16 -19.47 -1.70
C ASP A 98 -32.36 -18.72 -0.60
N THR A 99 -31.22 -18.12 -0.95
CA THR A 99 -30.37 -17.36 -0.04
C THR A 99 -30.70 -15.87 0.04
N HIS A 100 -31.66 -15.34 -0.73
CA HIS A 100 -31.97 -13.89 -0.78
C HIS A 100 -32.27 -13.26 0.58
N HIS A 101 -32.90 -13.99 1.50
CA HIS A 101 -33.13 -13.49 2.86
C HIS A 101 -31.81 -13.37 3.64
N LEU A 102 -30.93 -14.37 3.54
CA LEU A 102 -29.63 -14.35 4.19
C LEU A 102 -28.73 -13.24 3.60
N GLN A 103 -28.70 -13.08 2.28
CA GLN A 103 -27.96 -12.00 1.61
C GLN A 103 -28.41 -10.62 2.12
N ARG A 104 -29.73 -10.36 2.18
CA ARG A 104 -30.28 -9.11 2.73
C ARG A 104 -29.88 -8.91 4.19
N LYS A 105 -29.94 -9.96 5.01
CA LYS A 105 -29.50 -9.89 6.41
C LYS A 105 -28.02 -9.52 6.52
N LEU A 106 -27.15 -10.17 5.74
CA LEU A 106 -25.71 -9.91 5.72
C LEU A 106 -25.41 -8.50 5.20
N PHE A 107 -26.11 -8.04 4.16
CA PHE A 107 -25.97 -6.68 3.64
C PHE A 107 -26.33 -5.64 4.70
N CYS A 108 -27.49 -5.77 5.37
CA CYS A 108 -27.88 -4.89 6.47
C CYS A 108 -26.88 -4.94 7.63
N GLU A 109 -26.37 -6.13 7.97
CA GLU A 109 -25.36 -6.30 9.02
C GLU A 109 -24.05 -5.58 8.67
N MET A 110 -23.52 -5.77 7.46
CA MET A 110 -22.28 -5.12 7.00
C MET A 110 -22.44 -3.60 6.91
N THR A 111 -23.53 -3.11 6.34
CA THR A 111 -23.81 -1.66 6.24
C THR A 111 -24.01 -1.03 7.62
N SER A 112 -24.67 -1.71 8.55
CA SER A 112 -24.86 -1.20 9.91
C SER A 112 -23.58 -1.09 10.73
N ARG A 113 -22.49 -1.74 10.30
CA ARG A 113 -21.17 -1.65 10.94
C ARG A 113 -20.34 -0.47 10.44
N MET A 114 -20.63 0.05 9.26
CA MET A 114 -19.89 1.16 8.68
C MET A 114 -20.15 2.47 9.45
N PRO A 115 -19.14 3.33 9.62
CA PRO A 115 -19.32 4.64 10.23
C PRO A 115 -20.18 5.55 9.33
N THR A 116 -20.91 6.49 9.93
CA THR A 116 -21.70 7.48 9.17
C THR A 116 -20.84 8.55 8.49
N THR A 117 -19.63 8.76 8.97
CA THR A 117 -18.69 9.74 8.39
C THR A 117 -17.33 9.09 8.24
N ILE A 118 -16.78 9.12 7.04
CA ILE A 118 -15.46 8.59 6.71
C ILE A 118 -14.55 9.77 6.42
N SER A 119 -13.45 9.88 7.16
CA SER A 119 -12.42 10.90 6.93
C SER A 119 -11.05 10.37 7.32
N THR A 120 -10.03 10.80 6.59
CA THR A 120 -8.63 10.56 7.00
C THR A 120 -8.22 11.57 8.06
N PRO A 121 -7.34 11.21 9.00
CA PRO A 121 -6.75 12.20 9.88
C PRO A 121 -5.96 13.24 9.07
N PRO A 122 -6.02 14.53 9.44
CA PRO A 122 -5.21 15.54 8.79
C PRO A 122 -3.72 15.19 8.84
N GLU A 123 -3.07 15.33 7.70
CA GLU A 123 -1.63 15.19 7.56
C GLU A 123 -1.03 16.58 7.35
N ARG A 124 -0.04 16.91 8.18
CA ARG A 124 0.72 18.13 7.99
C ARG A 124 1.74 17.92 6.88
N TRP A 125 1.78 18.86 5.94
CA TRP A 125 2.82 18.92 4.93
C TRP A 125 3.12 20.37 4.58
N GLY A 126 4.33 20.82 4.96
CA GLY A 126 4.73 22.20 4.83
C GLY A 126 3.84 23.12 5.70
N PRO A 127 3.22 24.17 5.13
CA PRO A 127 2.33 25.06 5.86
C PRO A 127 0.86 24.59 5.90
N TRP A 128 0.54 23.42 5.30
CA TRP A 128 -0.83 22.97 5.11
C TRP A 128 -1.14 21.69 5.90
N LEU A 129 -2.43 21.49 6.16
CA LEU A 129 -3.00 20.23 6.64
C LEU A 129 -3.89 19.66 5.54
N TYR A 130 -3.54 18.50 4.99
CA TYR A 130 -4.29 17.78 3.94
C TYR A 130 -5.12 16.66 4.55
N TYR A 131 -6.32 16.42 4.02
CA TYR A 131 -7.18 15.30 4.39
C TYR A 131 -8.20 15.01 3.31
N GLN A 132 -8.80 13.83 3.40
CA GLN A 132 -9.93 13.43 2.59
C GLN A 132 -11.13 13.08 3.47
N TYR A 133 -12.33 13.30 2.95
CA TYR A 133 -13.55 12.81 3.56
C TYR A 133 -14.60 12.47 2.51
N ILE A 134 -15.53 11.58 2.86
CA ILE A 134 -16.69 11.27 2.03
C ILE A 134 -17.89 12.03 2.61
N PRO A 135 -18.48 13.00 1.87
CA PRO A 135 -19.68 13.71 2.32
C PRO A 135 -20.86 12.75 2.55
N GLU A 136 -21.78 13.11 3.44
CA GLU A 136 -22.96 12.29 3.70
C GLU A 136 -23.82 12.12 2.43
N GLY A 137 -24.21 10.87 2.14
CA GLY A 137 -24.99 10.53 0.95
C GLY A 137 -24.20 10.58 -0.37
N LYS A 138 -22.88 10.78 -0.32
CA LYS A 138 -21.98 10.72 -1.48
C LYS A 138 -21.16 9.42 -1.45
N GLU A 139 -20.67 9.01 -2.61
CA GLU A 139 -19.95 7.74 -2.79
C GLU A 139 -18.44 7.94 -2.88
N TYR A 140 -17.99 9.14 -3.26
CA TYR A 140 -16.58 9.41 -3.53
C TYR A 140 -15.98 10.45 -2.57
N PRO A 141 -14.65 10.40 -2.32
CA PRO A 141 -13.98 11.33 -1.43
C PRO A 141 -13.85 12.74 -2.05
N VAL A 142 -13.67 13.71 -1.16
CA VAL A 142 -13.24 15.08 -1.46
C VAL A 142 -11.86 15.27 -0.83
N LEU A 143 -10.90 15.76 -1.62
CA LEU A 143 -9.57 16.12 -1.14
C LEU A 143 -9.56 17.60 -0.74
N CYS A 144 -9.27 17.87 0.53
CA CYS A 144 -9.22 19.22 1.07
C CYS A 144 -7.85 19.54 1.69
N ARG A 145 -7.58 20.83 1.83
CA ARG A 145 -6.52 21.34 2.70
C ARG A 145 -6.97 22.54 3.50
N LYS A 146 -6.20 22.89 4.52
CA LYS A 146 -6.33 24.13 5.29
C LYS A 146 -4.97 24.61 5.75
N LEU A 147 -4.83 25.92 5.94
CA LEU A 147 -3.57 26.48 6.43
C LEU A 147 -3.37 26.09 7.90
N ASP A 148 -2.15 25.65 8.25
CA ASP A 148 -1.78 25.34 9.64
C ASP A 148 -1.46 26.63 10.40
N THR A 149 -2.51 27.34 10.85
CA THR A 149 -2.40 28.64 11.55
C THR A 149 -1.91 28.51 12.99
N GLU A 150 -1.91 27.31 13.57
CA GLU A 150 -1.51 27.05 14.95
C GLU A 150 -0.29 26.13 15.03
N ARG A 151 0.91 26.70 14.91
CA ARG A 151 2.17 26.03 15.29
C ARG A 151 2.29 25.77 16.81
N ARG A 152 1.19 25.55 17.52
CA ARG A 152 1.21 25.18 18.94
C ARG A 152 1.33 23.66 18.98
N GLY A 153 2.45 23.18 19.54
CA GLY A 153 2.94 21.80 19.38
C GLY A 153 1.95 20.66 19.55
N TRP A 154 2.37 19.45 19.15
CA TRP A 154 1.57 18.25 18.82
C TRP A 154 0.29 17.96 19.64
N VAL A 155 0.22 18.30 20.95
CA VAL A 155 -0.95 18.08 21.82
C VAL A 155 -2.07 19.07 21.51
N ASN A 156 -1.74 20.33 21.23
CA ASN A 156 -2.74 21.35 20.93
C ASN A 156 -3.34 21.14 19.54
N THR A 157 -2.51 20.69 18.59
CA THR A 157 -2.97 20.26 17.27
C THR A 157 -4.01 19.14 17.39
N PHE A 158 -3.77 18.13 18.24
CA PHE A 158 -4.74 17.07 18.57
C PHE A 158 -6.06 17.60 19.17
N LEU A 159 -5.98 18.49 20.17
CA LEU A 159 -7.17 19.08 20.80
C LEU A 159 -8.01 19.91 19.84
N HIS A 160 -7.37 20.56 18.85
CA HIS A 160 -8.07 21.29 17.81
C HIS A 160 -8.73 20.37 16.78
N TYR A 161 -8.12 19.22 16.46
CA TYR A 161 -8.73 18.19 15.59
C TYR A 161 -10.04 17.66 16.18
N ALA A 162 -10.07 17.39 17.48
CA ALA A 162 -11.27 16.93 18.16
C ALA A 162 -12.45 17.93 18.13
N ARG A 163 -12.17 19.23 17.91
CA ARG A 163 -13.16 20.31 17.95
C ARG A 163 -13.77 20.68 16.59
N ARG A 164 -13.33 20.10 15.47
CA ARG A 164 -13.90 20.27 14.11
C ARG A 164 -14.11 21.72 13.60
N ALA A 165 -13.63 22.75 14.30
CA ALA A 165 -13.77 24.14 13.87
C ALA A 165 -12.65 24.47 12.87
N PHE A 166 -12.95 24.57 11.57
CA PHE A 166 -11.98 25.00 10.55
C PHE A 166 -12.57 26.18 9.77
N GLU A 167 -12.03 27.39 9.95
CA GLU A 167 -12.63 28.62 9.40
C GLU A 167 -12.13 28.99 7.99
N SER A 168 -11.26 28.19 7.35
CA SER A 168 -10.75 28.42 5.98
C SER A 168 -10.30 27.12 5.29
N GLU A 169 -11.24 26.22 5.01
CA GLU A 169 -11.00 24.99 4.23
C GLU A 169 -10.97 25.29 2.71
N GLU A 170 -10.01 24.71 1.99
CA GLU A 170 -9.92 24.73 0.53
C GLU A 170 -10.19 23.33 -0.04
N CYS A 171 -11.22 23.20 -0.89
CA CYS A 171 -11.48 21.98 -1.66
C CYS A 171 -10.55 21.93 -2.89
N LEU A 172 -9.67 20.93 -2.92
CA LEU A 172 -8.69 20.76 -3.99
C LEU A 172 -9.27 19.98 -5.17
N LEU A 173 -9.99 18.90 -4.88
CA LEU A 173 -10.60 18.04 -5.88
C LEU A 173 -11.84 17.35 -5.29
N ASP A 174 -12.91 17.29 -6.05
CA ASP A 174 -14.18 16.66 -5.68
C ASP A 174 -14.52 15.61 -6.73
N TRP A 175 -14.41 14.34 -6.34
CA TRP A 175 -14.62 13.21 -7.22
C TRP A 175 -16.10 13.11 -7.57
N ASN A 176 -17.00 13.53 -6.67
CA ASN A 176 -18.43 13.46 -6.89
C ASN A 176 -18.86 14.38 -8.04
N GLN A 177 -18.25 15.57 -8.16
CA GLN A 177 -18.50 16.47 -9.29
C GLN A 177 -18.10 15.85 -10.63
N ILE A 178 -16.99 15.09 -10.65
CA ILE A 178 -16.53 14.39 -11.85
C ILE A 178 -17.45 13.20 -12.14
N ALA A 179 -17.81 12.43 -11.13
CA ALA A 179 -18.72 11.30 -11.25
C ALA A 179 -20.13 11.73 -11.69
N GLU A 180 -20.62 12.89 -11.26
CA GLU A 180 -21.90 13.45 -11.73
C GLU A 180 -21.88 13.77 -13.23
N GLN A 181 -20.71 14.12 -13.78
CA GLN A 181 -20.54 14.39 -15.20
C GLN A 181 -20.40 13.12 -16.05
N TYR A 182 -19.68 12.10 -15.55
CA TYR A 182 -19.30 10.92 -16.35
C TYR A 182 -19.94 9.59 -15.90
N GLY A 183 -20.67 9.58 -14.78
CA GLY A 183 -21.27 8.39 -14.15
C GLY A 183 -20.29 7.54 -13.33
N TYR A 184 -19.00 7.65 -13.60
CA TYR A 184 -17.92 6.93 -12.92
C TYR A 184 -16.67 7.80 -12.84
N VAL A 185 -15.88 7.62 -11.78
CA VAL A 185 -14.54 8.19 -11.70
C VAL A 185 -13.64 7.32 -10.84
N HIS A 186 -12.40 7.17 -11.30
CA HIS A 186 -11.30 6.66 -10.50
C HIS A 186 -10.12 7.62 -10.64
N VAL A 187 -9.73 8.26 -9.54
CA VAL A 187 -8.50 9.06 -9.51
C VAL A 187 -7.37 8.17 -9.00
N GLY A 188 -6.31 8.03 -9.80
CA GLY A 188 -5.19 7.14 -9.51
C GLY A 188 -4.17 7.79 -8.58
N THR A 189 -3.35 8.70 -9.11
CA THR A 189 -2.31 9.39 -8.34
C THR A 189 -2.60 10.88 -8.23
N CYS A 190 -2.23 11.46 -7.08
CA CYS A 190 -2.29 12.89 -6.81
C CYS A 190 -0.92 13.36 -6.31
N ARG A 191 -0.42 14.46 -6.87
CA ARG A 191 0.84 15.11 -6.47
C ARG A 191 0.66 16.62 -6.41
N ILE A 192 0.87 17.18 -5.23
CA ILE A 192 0.94 18.62 -5.03
C ILE A 192 2.36 19.10 -5.35
N SER A 193 2.49 20.24 -6.01
CA SER A 193 3.79 20.86 -6.28
C SER A 193 4.51 21.29 -4.98
N PRO A 194 5.85 21.37 -4.95
CA PRO A 194 6.60 21.76 -3.75
C PRO A 194 6.22 23.13 -3.15
N ASP A 195 5.75 24.05 -3.99
CA ASP A 195 5.24 25.37 -3.56
C ASP A 195 3.75 25.35 -3.16
N HIS A 196 3.11 24.18 -3.23
CA HIS A 196 1.69 23.94 -2.99
C HIS A 196 0.73 24.75 -3.86
N ASN A 197 1.15 25.20 -5.05
CA ASN A 197 0.30 25.98 -5.95
C ASN A 197 -0.39 25.15 -7.03
N PHE A 198 0.07 23.93 -7.30
CA PHE A 198 -0.51 23.05 -8.32
C PHE A 198 -0.84 21.68 -7.75
N LEU A 199 -1.93 21.09 -8.26
CA LEU A 199 -2.27 19.68 -8.08
C LEU A 199 -2.23 18.99 -9.44
N ALA A 200 -1.31 18.06 -9.63
CA ALA A 200 -1.34 17.12 -10.74
C ALA A 200 -2.03 15.83 -10.28
N TYR A 201 -2.96 15.33 -11.07
CA TYR A 201 -3.68 14.10 -10.75
C TYR A 201 -4.03 13.31 -12.01
N THR A 202 -4.19 12.00 -11.88
CA THR A 202 -4.60 11.12 -12.98
C THR A 202 -6.02 10.62 -12.77
N LEU A 203 -6.84 10.58 -13.81
CA LEU A 203 -8.24 10.14 -13.71
C LEU A 203 -8.65 9.19 -14.84
N ASP A 204 -9.41 8.16 -14.49
CA ASP A 204 -10.11 7.25 -15.39
C ASP A 204 -11.62 7.42 -15.20
N ILE A 205 -12.34 7.71 -16.28
CA ILE A 205 -13.80 7.91 -16.32
C ILE A 205 -14.51 6.76 -17.04
N THR A 206 -13.77 5.74 -17.45
CA THR A 206 -14.27 4.61 -18.24
C THR A 206 -14.17 3.26 -17.52
N GLY A 207 -13.23 3.13 -16.57
CA GLY A 207 -12.94 1.89 -15.86
C GLY A 207 -11.99 0.95 -16.61
N HIS A 208 -11.31 1.44 -17.66
CA HIS A 208 -10.33 0.67 -18.44
C HIS A 208 -8.91 0.73 -17.86
N GLU A 209 -8.74 1.33 -16.67
CA GLU A 209 -7.45 1.53 -15.99
C GLU A 209 -6.45 2.35 -16.81
N ARG A 210 -6.98 3.16 -17.74
CA ARG A 210 -6.20 4.07 -18.58
C ARG A 210 -6.46 5.50 -18.13
N PHE A 211 -5.48 6.07 -17.42
CA PHE A 211 -5.68 7.34 -16.74
C PHE A 211 -5.16 8.54 -17.55
N MET A 212 -5.95 9.61 -17.53
CA MET A 212 -5.60 10.89 -18.12
C MET A 212 -4.99 11.84 -17.09
N LEU A 213 -3.92 12.55 -17.46
CA LEU A 213 -3.32 13.59 -16.63
C LEU A 213 -4.15 14.87 -16.66
N GLN A 214 -4.46 15.39 -15.47
CA GLN A 214 -5.00 16.73 -15.23
C GLN A 214 -4.09 17.52 -14.30
N ILE A 215 -4.04 18.84 -14.52
CA ILE A 215 -3.28 19.77 -13.66
C ILE A 215 -4.20 20.92 -13.29
N LYS A 216 -4.36 21.15 -11.99
CA LYS A 216 -5.15 22.25 -11.43
C LYS A 216 -4.24 23.28 -10.78
N ASP A 217 -4.41 24.55 -11.14
CA ASP A 217 -3.82 25.67 -10.38
C ASP A 217 -4.69 25.92 -9.15
N LEU A 218 -4.13 25.69 -7.97
CA LEU A 218 -4.83 25.79 -6.69
C LEU A 218 -5.08 27.23 -6.26
N ARG A 219 -4.42 28.22 -6.88
CA ARG A 219 -4.61 29.64 -6.58
C ARG A 219 -5.85 30.19 -7.29
N SER A 220 -6.05 29.79 -8.55
CA SER A 220 -7.21 30.19 -9.35
C SER A 220 -8.37 29.21 -9.25
N GLY A 221 -8.10 27.96 -8.86
CA GLY A 221 -9.06 26.86 -8.90
C GLY A 221 -9.31 26.31 -10.31
N CYS A 222 -8.62 26.82 -11.33
CA CYS A 222 -8.82 26.43 -12.73
C CYS A 222 -7.94 25.25 -13.14
N LEU A 223 -8.45 24.42 -14.05
CA LEU A 223 -7.65 23.43 -14.76
C LEU A 223 -6.78 24.12 -15.80
N ILE A 224 -5.51 23.72 -15.89
CA ILE A 224 -4.59 24.20 -16.91
C ILE A 224 -4.95 23.47 -18.22
N SER A 225 -5.59 24.19 -19.14
CA SER A 225 -6.06 23.64 -20.39
C SER A 225 -4.90 23.33 -21.35
N LYS A 226 -4.63 22.04 -21.56
CA LYS A 226 -3.84 21.49 -22.66
C LYS A 226 -4.46 20.14 -23.09
N LEU A 227 -4.11 19.66 -24.28
CA LEU A 227 -4.40 18.30 -24.75
C LEU A 227 -4.16 17.28 -23.63
N ALA A 228 -5.19 16.49 -23.31
CA ALA A 228 -5.10 15.43 -22.32
C ALA A 228 -4.02 14.43 -22.75
N VAL A 229 -3.15 14.05 -21.82
CA VAL A 229 -2.22 12.94 -22.03
C VAL A 229 -2.82 11.73 -21.37
N ASP A 230 -2.98 10.68 -22.15
CA ASP A 230 -3.62 9.44 -21.75
C ASP A 230 -2.58 8.36 -21.42
N GLY A 231 -2.97 7.37 -20.62
CA GLY A 231 -2.11 6.30 -20.14
C GLY A 231 -1.00 6.78 -19.19
N VAL A 232 -1.26 7.82 -18.40
CA VAL A 232 -0.29 8.35 -17.42
C VAL A 232 -0.36 7.55 -16.13
N VAL A 233 0.79 7.08 -15.64
CA VAL A 233 0.86 6.15 -14.49
C VAL A 233 1.42 6.81 -13.23
N SER A 234 2.56 7.48 -13.32
CA SER A 234 3.22 8.13 -12.17
C SER A 234 3.66 9.55 -12.46
N LEU A 235 3.81 10.34 -11.39
CA LEU A 235 3.98 11.80 -11.39
C LEU A 235 5.05 12.22 -10.38
N ALA A 236 5.93 13.14 -10.77
CA ALA A 236 6.93 13.76 -9.90
C ALA A 236 7.13 15.24 -10.26
N TRP A 237 7.06 16.12 -9.27
CA TRP A 237 7.37 17.55 -9.45
C TRP A 237 8.86 17.81 -9.21
N ALA A 238 9.44 18.68 -10.03
CA ALA A 238 10.74 19.27 -9.76
C ALA A 238 10.65 20.34 -8.65
N GLN A 239 11.80 20.74 -8.12
CA GLN A 239 11.89 21.68 -7.02
C GLN A 239 11.39 23.09 -7.39
N ASP A 240 11.39 23.44 -8.67
CA ASP A 240 10.89 24.72 -9.18
C ASP A 240 9.36 24.90 -9.07
N GLY A 241 8.61 23.83 -8.79
CA GLY A 241 7.16 23.84 -8.66
C GLY A 241 6.39 24.04 -9.97
N ASN A 242 7.07 24.08 -11.13
CA ASN A 242 6.43 24.27 -12.43
C ASN A 242 6.86 23.24 -13.49
N THR A 243 7.87 22.42 -13.21
CA THR A 243 8.29 21.31 -14.05
C THR A 243 7.72 20.00 -13.50
N LEU A 244 6.86 19.35 -14.27
CA LEU A 244 6.23 18.07 -13.94
C LEU A 244 6.80 16.98 -14.85
N PHE A 245 7.28 15.91 -14.24
CA PHE A 245 7.64 14.68 -14.94
C PHE A 245 6.57 13.62 -14.72
N TYR A 246 6.32 12.80 -15.74
CA TYR A 246 5.33 11.74 -15.67
C TYR A 246 5.65 10.59 -16.62
N THR A 247 5.16 9.40 -16.29
CA THR A 247 5.31 8.20 -17.11
C THR A 247 4.09 7.97 -17.99
N VAL A 248 4.30 7.40 -19.18
CA VAL A 248 3.24 7.02 -20.11
C VAL A 248 3.37 5.53 -20.47
N SER A 249 2.23 4.85 -20.54
CA SER A 249 2.13 3.45 -20.92
C SER A 249 2.09 3.20 -22.43
N ASP A 250 2.59 2.03 -22.83
CA ASP A 250 2.43 1.50 -24.19
C ASP A 250 1.04 0.86 -24.41
N ASP A 251 0.86 0.22 -25.55
CA ASP A 251 -0.40 -0.45 -25.93
C ASP A 251 -0.75 -1.64 -25.02
N ASN A 252 0.24 -2.21 -24.31
CA ASN A 252 0.05 -3.27 -23.32
C ASN A 252 -0.15 -2.72 -21.90
N GLN A 253 -0.44 -1.42 -21.78
CA GLN A 253 -0.56 -0.69 -20.51
C GLN A 253 0.72 -0.69 -19.66
N ARG A 254 1.88 -1.03 -20.23
CA ARG A 254 3.16 -1.03 -19.51
C ARG A 254 3.77 0.37 -19.53
N PRO A 255 4.03 1.01 -18.37
CA PRO A 255 4.70 2.30 -18.32
C PRO A 255 6.14 2.16 -18.79
N TYR A 256 6.53 2.90 -19.82
CA TYR A 256 7.83 2.70 -20.48
C TYR A 256 8.55 4.00 -20.85
N ARG A 257 7.84 5.14 -20.91
CA ARG A 257 8.40 6.42 -21.34
C ARG A 257 8.19 7.47 -20.26
N VAL A 258 9.22 8.28 -20.00
CA VAL A 258 9.14 9.47 -19.15
C VAL A 258 9.06 10.70 -20.04
N LEU A 259 8.07 11.55 -19.78
CA LEU A 259 7.91 12.86 -20.38
C LEU A 259 8.07 13.96 -19.32
N CYS A 260 8.50 15.14 -19.74
CA CYS A 260 8.62 16.34 -18.94
C CYS A 260 7.75 17.45 -19.52
N ARG A 261 7.00 18.14 -18.66
CA ARG A 261 6.15 19.28 -18.99
C ARG A 261 6.51 20.46 -18.12
N ARG A 262 6.76 21.61 -18.73
CA ARG A 262 7.00 22.88 -18.03
C ARG A 262 5.76 23.75 -18.10
N LEU A 263 5.28 24.19 -16.94
CA LEU A 263 4.12 25.06 -16.82
C LEU A 263 4.49 26.53 -17.01
N GLY A 264 3.59 27.31 -17.61
CA GLY A 264 3.73 28.76 -17.76
C GLY A 264 4.52 29.23 -18.99
N PHE A 265 5.02 28.32 -19.84
CA PHE A 265 5.60 28.66 -21.14
C PHE A 265 4.54 28.67 -22.23
N HIS A 266 4.69 29.54 -23.23
CA HIS A 266 3.75 29.64 -24.36
C HIS A 266 3.66 28.33 -25.16
N ASP A 267 4.76 27.60 -25.26
CA ASP A 267 4.83 26.26 -25.83
C ASP A 267 4.98 25.24 -24.69
N MET A 268 3.85 24.76 -24.16
CA MET A 268 3.84 23.70 -23.15
C MET A 268 4.14 22.32 -23.78
N GLU A 269 5.14 22.18 -24.65
CA GLU A 269 5.45 20.91 -25.32
C GLU A 269 5.99 19.86 -24.33
N ASP A 270 5.61 18.60 -24.53
CA ASP A 270 6.07 17.49 -23.69
C ASP A 270 7.40 16.96 -24.24
N VAL A 271 8.47 17.06 -23.46
CA VAL A 271 9.82 16.65 -23.87
C VAL A 271 10.08 15.22 -23.40
N PRO A 272 10.49 14.29 -24.28
CA PRO A 272 10.87 12.94 -23.86
C PRO A 272 12.19 12.94 -23.10
N VAL A 273 12.21 12.27 -21.96
CA VAL A 273 13.34 12.25 -21.01
C VAL A 273 13.99 10.87 -20.99
N PHE A 274 13.20 9.81 -20.93
CA PHE A 274 13.68 8.43 -20.87
C PHE A 274 12.71 7.49 -21.60
N THR A 275 13.21 6.38 -22.17
CA THR A 275 12.39 5.33 -22.76
C THR A 275 13.04 3.97 -22.49
N GLU A 276 12.29 3.07 -21.86
CA GLU A 276 12.68 1.68 -21.64
C GLU A 276 12.28 0.83 -22.84
N SER A 277 13.29 0.28 -23.51
CA SER A 277 13.12 -0.55 -24.71
C SER A 277 12.83 -2.02 -24.42
N ASP A 278 13.22 -2.53 -23.25
CA ASP A 278 12.95 -3.91 -22.87
C ASP A 278 11.55 -4.04 -22.27
N SER A 279 10.68 -4.85 -22.91
CA SER A 279 9.30 -5.07 -22.51
C SER A 279 9.13 -5.76 -21.15
N SER A 280 10.21 -6.30 -20.58
CA SER A 280 10.23 -6.97 -19.28
C SER A 280 10.30 -6.00 -18.10
N TYR A 281 10.47 -4.70 -18.39
CA TYR A 281 10.70 -3.64 -17.41
C TYR A 281 9.59 -2.60 -17.48
N CYS A 282 9.18 -2.14 -16.29
CA CYS A 282 8.26 -1.03 -16.11
C CYS A 282 9.04 0.16 -15.57
N VAL A 283 8.71 1.36 -16.07
CA VAL A 283 9.31 2.61 -15.63
C VAL A 283 8.37 3.31 -14.66
N ASP A 284 8.92 3.71 -13.52
CA ASP A 284 8.23 4.54 -12.54
C ASP A 284 9.04 5.82 -12.25
N ILE A 285 8.36 6.86 -11.76
CA ILE A 285 9.00 8.12 -11.38
C ILE A 285 8.56 8.58 -9.99
N THR A 286 9.54 8.96 -9.17
CA THR A 286 9.33 9.48 -7.81
C THR A 286 10.25 10.69 -7.56
N SER A 287 10.03 11.39 -6.45
CA SER A 287 11.01 12.34 -5.91
C SER A 287 11.58 11.78 -4.61
N THR A 288 12.86 12.01 -4.34
CA THR A 288 13.42 11.79 -3.00
C THR A 288 12.62 12.61 -1.99
N LYS A 289 12.50 12.11 -0.77
CA LYS A 289 11.58 12.71 0.22
C LYS A 289 11.93 14.15 0.58
N ASP A 290 13.21 14.52 0.49
CA ASP A 290 13.68 15.90 0.67
C ASP A 290 13.51 16.80 -0.56
N GLY A 291 12.96 16.26 -1.66
CA GLY A 291 12.64 16.95 -2.90
C GLY A 291 13.86 17.36 -3.74
N LYS A 292 15.06 16.81 -3.46
CA LYS A 292 16.30 17.19 -4.15
C LYS A 292 16.54 16.47 -5.46
N PHE A 293 16.09 15.24 -5.58
CA PHE A 293 16.26 14.45 -6.79
C PHE A 293 14.94 13.85 -7.23
N ILE A 294 14.76 13.75 -8.54
CA ILE A 294 13.74 12.91 -9.15
C ILE A 294 14.41 11.60 -9.55
N THR A 295 13.79 10.47 -9.20
CA THR A 295 14.26 9.12 -9.52
C THR A 295 13.43 8.56 -10.67
N VAL A 296 14.10 8.11 -11.74
CA VAL A 296 13.49 7.33 -12.82
C VAL A 296 13.91 5.88 -12.61
N ASN A 297 12.95 5.03 -12.27
CA ASN A 297 13.19 3.66 -11.83
C ASN A 297 12.71 2.69 -12.92
N SER A 298 13.64 2.05 -13.63
CA SER A 298 13.33 0.95 -14.55
C SER A 298 13.47 -0.39 -13.82
N ASN A 299 12.34 -1.03 -13.53
CA ASN A 299 12.26 -2.20 -12.67
C ASN A 299 11.61 -3.38 -13.38
N SER A 300 12.18 -4.56 -13.20
CA SER A 300 11.51 -5.85 -13.43
C SER A 300 11.21 -6.50 -12.08
N ARG A 301 10.66 -7.73 -12.12
CA ARG A 301 10.40 -8.51 -10.89
C ARG A 301 11.68 -8.84 -10.10
N THR A 302 12.85 -8.76 -10.72
CA THR A 302 14.11 -9.26 -10.13
C THR A 302 15.27 -8.28 -10.24
N SER A 303 15.15 -7.20 -11.01
CA SER A 303 16.28 -6.31 -11.30
C SER A 303 15.84 -4.85 -11.39
N SER A 304 16.72 -3.94 -10.98
CA SER A 304 16.47 -2.49 -10.99
C SER A 304 17.57 -1.74 -11.72
N GLU A 305 17.22 -0.61 -12.34
CA GLU A 305 18.14 0.40 -12.83
C GLU A 305 17.53 1.79 -12.58
N ILE A 306 18.27 2.63 -11.85
CA ILE A 306 17.81 3.94 -11.39
C ILE A 306 18.64 5.05 -12.04
N TYR A 307 17.94 6.06 -12.53
CA TYR A 307 18.49 7.32 -13.02
C TYR A 307 18.04 8.47 -12.12
N LEU A 308 18.92 9.45 -11.93
CA LEU A 308 18.69 10.64 -11.12
C LEU A 308 18.58 11.87 -12.02
N ILE A 309 17.67 12.76 -11.68
CA ILE A 309 17.57 14.12 -12.22
C ILE A 309 17.66 15.08 -11.03
N ASP A 310 18.53 16.08 -11.11
CA ASP A 310 18.58 17.16 -10.11
C ASP A 310 17.27 17.94 -10.19
N ALA A 311 16.49 17.93 -9.12
CA ALA A 311 15.19 18.60 -9.10
C ALA A 311 15.32 20.14 -9.14
N ALA A 312 16.48 20.69 -8.75
CA ALA A 312 16.76 22.12 -8.87
C ALA A 312 17.18 22.52 -10.29
N ASN A 313 17.79 21.60 -11.04
CA ASN A 313 18.22 21.80 -12.42
C ASN A 313 17.67 20.67 -13.32
N PRO A 314 16.33 20.58 -13.49
CA PRO A 314 15.69 19.42 -14.14
C PRO A 314 16.03 19.23 -15.62
N LEU A 315 16.75 20.18 -16.22
CA LEU A 315 17.18 20.17 -17.62
C LEU A 315 18.63 19.72 -17.83
N ASP A 316 19.39 19.49 -16.74
CA ASP A 316 20.80 19.06 -16.82
C ASP A 316 20.95 17.60 -17.26
N GLY A 317 19.84 16.88 -17.42
CA GLY A 317 19.77 15.53 -17.96
C GLY A 317 19.69 14.45 -16.88
N LEU A 318 19.77 13.19 -17.33
CA LEU A 318 19.69 12.02 -16.47
C LEU A 318 21.08 11.49 -16.13
N CYS A 319 21.27 11.17 -14.85
CA CYS A 319 22.46 10.54 -14.33
C CYS A 319 22.15 9.10 -13.90
N ARG A 320 22.71 8.10 -14.59
CA ARG A 320 22.55 6.68 -14.20
C ARG A 320 23.37 6.39 -12.95
N ILE A 321 22.76 5.77 -11.94
CA ILE A 321 23.44 5.38 -10.69
C ILE A 321 24.37 4.20 -10.91
N ARG A 322 23.85 3.12 -11.48
CA ARG A 322 24.57 1.86 -11.70
C ARG A 322 23.93 1.16 -12.89
N GLU A 323 24.74 0.46 -13.67
CA GLU A 323 24.22 -0.40 -14.73
C GLU A 323 23.44 -1.59 -14.15
N ARG A 324 22.36 -1.96 -14.83
CA ARG A 324 21.52 -3.08 -14.47
C ARG A 324 22.30 -4.39 -14.33
N VAL A 325 22.07 -5.10 -13.23
CA VAL A 325 22.60 -6.45 -13.00
C VAL A 325 21.44 -7.40 -12.73
N HIS A 326 21.39 -8.53 -13.44
CA HIS A 326 20.31 -9.50 -13.28
C HIS A 326 20.25 -10.04 -11.84
N GLY A 327 19.05 -9.98 -11.24
CA GLY A 327 18.81 -10.44 -9.87
C GLY A 327 19.14 -9.40 -8.79
N VAL A 328 19.64 -8.21 -9.18
CA VAL A 328 19.98 -7.12 -8.26
C VAL A 328 18.93 -6.02 -8.31
N GLN A 329 18.28 -5.80 -7.18
CA GLN A 329 17.34 -4.73 -6.93
C GLN A 329 17.99 -3.71 -6.00
N TYR A 330 17.70 -2.44 -6.25
CA TYR A 330 18.10 -1.37 -5.36
C TYR A 330 17.15 -0.19 -5.45
N PHE A 331 17.03 0.54 -4.34
CA PHE A 331 16.22 1.74 -4.17
C PHE A 331 17.07 2.82 -3.51
N VAL A 332 16.82 4.09 -3.84
CA VAL A 332 17.69 5.20 -3.41
C VAL A 332 16.87 6.34 -2.82
N GLU A 333 17.29 6.81 -1.66
CA GLU A 333 16.82 8.04 -1.02
C GLU A 333 17.99 8.98 -0.75
N HIS A 334 17.71 10.27 -0.62
CA HIS A 334 18.73 11.29 -0.38
C HIS A 334 18.54 11.98 0.97
N HIS A 335 19.66 12.23 1.66
CA HIS A 335 19.71 13.00 2.90
C HIS A 335 21.08 13.66 3.08
N TYR A 336 21.09 15.00 3.14
CA TYR A 336 22.27 15.84 3.38
C TYR A 336 23.55 15.44 2.63
N GLY A 337 23.48 15.27 1.32
CA GLY A 337 24.64 14.98 0.46
C GLY A 337 25.07 13.51 0.44
N LEU A 338 24.28 12.63 1.06
CA LEU A 338 24.43 11.19 1.02
C LEU A 338 23.19 10.56 0.39
N PHE A 339 23.42 9.59 -0.50
CA PHE A 339 22.42 8.63 -0.91
C PHE A 339 22.42 7.45 0.03
N TYR A 340 21.23 7.06 0.47
CA TYR A 340 20.93 5.83 1.17
C TYR A 340 20.41 4.84 0.13
N VAL A 341 21.03 3.67 0.05
CA VAL A 341 20.77 2.65 -0.97
C VAL A 341 20.30 1.38 -0.29
N LEU A 342 19.03 1.01 -0.46
CA LEU A 342 18.49 -0.26 -0.02
C LEU A 342 18.66 -1.28 -1.16
N THR A 343 19.38 -2.37 -0.96
CA THR A 343 19.76 -3.27 -2.06
C THR A 343 20.02 -4.71 -1.61
N ASN A 344 19.87 -5.65 -2.53
CA ASN A 344 20.21 -7.07 -2.35
C ASN A 344 21.47 -7.48 -3.15
N ALA A 345 22.29 -6.51 -3.60
CA ALA A 345 23.47 -6.81 -4.41
C ALA A 345 24.48 -7.69 -3.64
N PRO A 346 25.26 -8.55 -4.32
CA PRO A 346 26.29 -9.33 -3.64
C PRO A 346 27.31 -8.43 -2.93
N LEU A 347 27.53 -8.67 -1.63
CA LEU A 347 28.51 -7.91 -0.83
C LEU A 347 29.97 -8.21 -1.19
N ASN A 348 30.25 -9.41 -1.69
CA ASN A 348 31.58 -9.86 -2.11
C ASN A 348 31.46 -10.64 -3.44
N GLU A 349 32.44 -10.51 -4.33
CA GLU A 349 32.48 -11.21 -5.64
C GLU A 349 32.43 -12.75 -5.54
N ASN A 350 32.79 -13.31 -4.38
CA ASN A 350 32.90 -14.76 -4.14
C ASN A 350 31.83 -15.36 -3.22
N LYS A 351 30.75 -14.62 -2.90
CA LYS A 351 29.60 -15.18 -2.17
C LYS A 351 28.41 -15.26 -3.12
N ASP A 352 27.78 -16.43 -3.15
CA ASP A 352 26.44 -16.61 -3.72
C ASP A 352 25.54 -15.50 -3.17
N PHE A 353 24.76 -14.88 -4.08
CA PHE A 353 23.80 -13.80 -3.81
C PHE A 353 23.24 -13.91 -2.39
N SER A 354 23.52 -12.90 -1.57
CA SER A 354 23.30 -12.88 -0.13
C SER A 354 21.88 -13.26 0.30
N ASP A 355 21.54 -14.54 0.48
CA ASP A 355 20.24 -15.08 0.92
C ASP A 355 18.96 -14.37 0.36
N GLY A 356 19.06 -13.56 -0.70
CA GLY A 356 18.02 -12.63 -1.18
C GLY A 356 17.66 -11.44 -0.27
N ASN A 357 18.30 -11.23 0.88
CA ASN A 357 17.89 -10.18 1.84
C ASN A 357 18.47 -8.81 1.49
N TYR A 358 17.66 -7.76 1.68
CA TYR A 358 18.10 -6.37 1.54
C TYR A 358 19.00 -5.92 2.70
N TYR A 359 20.01 -5.11 2.36
CA TYR A 359 20.81 -4.32 3.29
C TYR A 359 20.82 -2.86 2.86
N LEU A 360 21.19 -1.98 3.79
CA LEU A 360 21.34 -0.56 3.53
C LEU A 360 22.81 -0.23 3.29
N ALA A 361 23.10 0.61 2.32
CA ALA A 361 24.41 1.19 2.12
C ALA A 361 24.30 2.69 1.89
N THR A 362 25.43 3.39 1.92
CA THR A 362 25.47 4.83 1.69
C THR A 362 26.47 5.16 0.60
N SER A 363 26.24 6.25 -0.13
CA SER A 363 27.22 6.79 -1.06
C SER A 363 27.13 8.31 -1.09
N ARG A 364 28.25 8.99 -1.33
CA ARG A 364 28.22 10.44 -1.57
C ARG A 364 27.59 10.70 -2.92
N VAL A 365 26.90 11.83 -3.04
CA VAL A 365 26.28 12.24 -4.32
C VAL A 365 27.31 12.26 -5.45
N GLU A 366 28.52 12.74 -5.18
CA GLU A 366 29.64 12.82 -6.14
C GLU A 366 30.18 11.45 -6.56
N ASP A 367 30.07 10.43 -5.69
CA ASP A 367 30.65 9.10 -5.88
C ASP A 367 29.62 8.07 -6.37
N ILE A 368 28.35 8.45 -6.52
CA ILE A 368 27.23 7.51 -6.73
C ILE A 368 27.42 6.62 -7.96
N GLN A 369 27.99 7.18 -9.04
CA GLN A 369 28.26 6.47 -10.30
C GLN A 369 29.39 5.46 -10.20
N LEU A 370 30.27 5.57 -9.19
CA LEU A 370 31.37 4.63 -8.99
C LEU A 370 30.88 3.29 -8.42
N ALA A 371 29.60 3.20 -8.03
CA ALA A 371 29.00 2.05 -7.34
C ALA A 371 29.79 1.58 -6.10
N ASN A 372 30.66 2.44 -5.57
CA ASN A 372 31.48 2.20 -4.39
C ASN A 372 30.65 2.52 -3.14
N TRP A 373 29.67 1.66 -2.86
CA TRP A 373 28.82 1.83 -1.70
C TRP A 373 29.63 1.65 -0.40
N GLN A 374 29.48 2.60 0.51
CA GLN A 374 30.15 2.67 1.80
C GLN A 374 29.15 2.45 2.93
N ASN A 375 29.64 2.12 4.13
CA ASN A 375 28.82 1.92 5.34
C ASN A 375 27.66 0.93 5.12
N VAL A 376 28.03 -0.32 4.85
CA VAL A 376 27.08 -1.42 4.67
C VAL A 376 26.45 -1.77 6.03
N ILE A 377 25.16 -1.53 6.16
CA ILE A 377 24.34 -1.85 7.33
C ILE A 377 23.49 -3.07 6.98
N VAL A 378 23.89 -4.23 7.50
CA VAL A 378 23.19 -5.50 7.27
C VAL A 378 22.13 -5.77 8.33
N PRO A 379 21.06 -6.50 7.97
CA PRO A 379 20.15 -7.02 8.96
C PRO A 379 20.83 -8.06 9.87
N GLY A 380 20.39 -8.14 11.13
CA GLY A 380 20.78 -9.23 12.04
C GLY A 380 20.09 -10.55 11.71
N LYS A 381 20.52 -11.66 12.34
CA LYS A 381 20.12 -13.05 12.04
C LYS A 381 18.60 -13.34 11.96
N ASP A 382 17.76 -12.52 12.58
CA ASP A 382 16.29 -12.68 12.62
C ASP A 382 15.53 -11.48 12.02
N ILE A 383 16.23 -10.63 11.26
CA ILE A 383 15.68 -9.40 10.68
C ILE A 383 15.83 -9.50 9.16
N SER A 384 14.84 -8.99 8.43
CA SER A 384 15.01 -8.61 7.02
C SER A 384 14.50 -7.19 6.84
N ILE A 385 15.24 -6.38 6.08
CA ILE A 385 14.79 -5.04 5.68
C ILE A 385 13.86 -5.22 4.49
N GLN A 386 12.73 -4.53 4.49
CA GLN A 386 11.73 -4.56 3.42
C GLN A 386 11.65 -3.22 2.69
N ASP A 387 11.78 -2.11 3.43
CA ASP A 387 11.66 -0.76 2.87
C ASP A 387 12.35 0.27 3.78
N MET A 388 12.56 1.48 3.27
CA MET A 388 13.13 2.61 4.00
C MET A 388 12.33 3.89 3.76
N ASP A 389 12.22 4.73 4.80
CA ASP A 389 11.62 6.04 4.71
C ASP A 389 12.48 7.08 5.45
N VAL A 390 12.89 8.14 4.76
CA VAL A 390 13.94 9.07 5.21
C VAL A 390 13.36 10.42 5.60
N PHE A 391 13.70 10.88 6.81
CA PHE A 391 13.30 12.19 7.34
C PHE A 391 14.54 13.03 7.68
N ASN A 392 14.31 14.31 7.97
CA ASN A 392 15.38 15.24 8.33
C ASN A 392 16.24 14.75 9.51
N GLY A 393 15.62 14.17 10.55
CA GLY A 393 16.31 13.76 11.78
C GLY A 393 16.41 12.25 12.00
N HIS A 394 15.77 11.43 11.18
CA HIS A 394 15.71 9.98 11.40
C HIS A 394 15.41 9.21 10.11
N LEU A 395 15.83 7.95 10.08
CA LEU A 395 15.52 6.97 9.05
C LEU A 395 14.59 5.93 9.69
N VAL A 396 13.47 5.63 9.06
CA VAL A 396 12.58 4.54 9.45
C VAL A 396 12.79 3.38 8.49
N LEU A 397 12.98 2.18 9.03
CA LEU A 397 13.08 0.94 8.26
C LEU A 397 11.85 0.09 8.52
N SER A 398 11.17 -0.30 7.45
CA SER A 398 10.19 -1.39 7.46
C SER A 398 10.97 -2.70 7.53
N ILE A 399 10.75 -3.50 8.56
CA ILE A 399 11.47 -4.75 8.78
C ILE A 399 10.52 -5.90 9.06
N ASN A 400 10.93 -7.12 8.72
CA ASN A 400 10.35 -8.33 9.29
C ASN A 400 11.29 -8.85 10.37
N LYS A 401 10.80 -8.97 11.61
CA LYS A 401 11.56 -9.45 12.76
C LYS A 401 10.91 -10.75 13.27
N LYS A 402 11.61 -11.88 13.13
CA LYS A 402 11.12 -13.22 13.52
C LYS A 402 9.75 -13.59 12.92
N GLY A 403 9.49 -13.20 11.68
CA GLY A 403 8.22 -13.45 10.98
C GLY A 403 7.17 -12.34 11.15
N SER A 404 7.39 -11.37 12.05
CA SER A 404 6.43 -10.28 12.30
C SER A 404 6.86 -8.97 11.62
N PRO A 405 6.00 -8.35 10.79
CA PRO A 405 6.28 -7.03 10.23
C PRO A 405 6.27 -5.97 11.34
N THR A 406 7.26 -5.08 11.33
CA THR A 406 7.40 -3.99 12.29
C THR A 406 8.27 -2.87 11.70
N PHE A 407 8.44 -1.79 12.45
CA PHE A 407 9.32 -0.68 12.08
C PHE A 407 10.44 -0.53 13.11
N CYS A 408 11.59 -0.06 12.66
CA CYS A 408 12.56 0.55 13.55
C CYS A 408 13.03 1.91 13.03
N SER A 409 13.39 2.81 13.94
CA SER A 409 13.93 4.12 13.60
C SER A 409 15.40 4.24 14.04
N ILE A 410 16.19 4.91 13.21
CA ILE A 410 17.61 5.19 13.42
C ILE A 410 17.78 6.71 13.33
N ASN A 411 18.53 7.30 14.26
CA ASN A 411 18.80 8.73 14.22
C ASN A 411 19.71 9.08 13.03
N LEU A 412 19.39 10.18 12.35
CA LEU A 412 20.20 10.73 11.28
C LEU A 412 20.89 12.05 11.71
N PRO A 413 22.07 12.38 11.14
CA PRO A 413 22.85 11.55 10.21
C PRO A 413 23.47 10.32 10.90
N ILE A 414 23.68 9.24 10.15
CA ILE A 414 24.39 8.06 10.66
C ILE A 414 25.86 8.43 10.85
N ASN A 415 26.23 8.75 12.09
CA ASN A 415 27.55 9.25 12.43
C ASN A 415 28.50 8.10 12.76
N VAL A 416 28.84 7.29 11.75
CA VAL A 416 29.77 6.17 11.89
C VAL A 416 31.03 6.44 11.08
N GLY A 417 32.19 6.33 11.75
CA GLY A 417 33.50 6.41 11.10
C GLY A 417 33.87 5.13 10.34
N TYR A 418 33.74 5.20 9.01
CA TYR A 418 34.43 4.45 7.94
C TYR A 418 34.29 2.91 7.80
N LYS A 419 33.96 2.52 6.54
CA LYS A 419 34.38 1.33 5.74
C LYS A 419 34.09 -0.09 6.23
N GLU A 420 33.54 -0.30 7.42
CA GLU A 420 33.17 -1.64 7.89
C GLU A 420 31.67 -1.94 7.77
N GLN A 421 31.37 -3.24 7.68
CA GLN A 421 30.00 -3.75 7.72
C GLN A 421 29.48 -3.71 9.16
N LEU A 422 28.33 -3.10 9.37
CA LEU A 422 27.66 -3.00 10.66
C LEU A 422 26.34 -3.74 10.64
N GLU A 423 25.92 -4.29 11.78
CA GLU A 423 24.54 -4.74 11.93
C GLU A 423 23.64 -3.56 12.33
N ILE A 424 22.38 -3.58 11.91
CA ILE A 424 21.37 -2.59 12.34
C ILE A 424 21.36 -2.40 13.86
N GLY A 425 21.59 -3.47 14.63
CA GLY A 425 21.67 -3.43 16.09
C GLY A 425 22.75 -2.50 16.65
N ASN A 426 23.83 -2.25 15.90
CA ASN A 426 24.92 -1.36 16.31
C ASN A 426 24.55 0.13 16.22
N LEU A 427 23.45 0.46 15.53
CA LEU A 427 22.98 1.85 15.35
C LEU A 427 22.02 2.30 16.46
N ASN A 428 21.88 1.50 17.53
CA ASN A 428 20.91 1.71 18.61
C ASN A 428 19.49 1.98 18.07
N PRO A 429 18.96 1.09 17.21
CA PRO A 429 17.66 1.30 16.58
C PRO A 429 16.57 1.25 17.64
N TRP A 430 15.59 2.14 17.51
CA TRP A 430 14.40 2.08 18.32
C TRP A 430 13.32 1.28 17.58
N TYR A 431 12.77 0.24 18.22
CA TYR A 431 11.76 -0.62 17.62
C TYR A 431 10.36 -0.17 18.02
N PHE A 432 9.46 -0.09 17.04
CA PHE A 432 8.07 0.29 17.29
C PHE A 432 7.39 -0.73 18.24
N PRO A 433 6.79 -0.28 19.36
CA PRO A 433 6.21 -1.14 20.36
C PRO A 433 4.84 -1.62 19.86
N LEU A 434 4.83 -2.82 19.29
CA LEU A 434 3.58 -3.47 18.90
C LEU A 434 2.81 -4.00 20.13
N PRO A 435 1.48 -4.03 20.06
CA PRO A 435 0.63 -4.78 21.00
C PRO A 435 1.07 -6.24 21.15
N ALA A 436 0.74 -6.86 22.29
CA ALA A 436 1.03 -8.27 22.54
C ALA A 436 0.21 -9.21 21.63
N ASN A 437 -0.98 -8.78 21.23
CA ASN A 437 -1.81 -9.53 20.28
C ASN A 437 -1.20 -9.45 18.88
N PRO A 438 -1.31 -10.53 18.08
CA PRO A 438 -0.91 -10.50 16.68
C PRO A 438 -1.53 -9.32 15.94
N CYS A 439 -0.69 -8.47 15.40
CA CYS A 439 -1.07 -7.29 14.65
C CYS A 439 -0.15 -7.12 13.45
N SER A 440 -0.66 -6.44 12.44
CA SER A 440 0.12 -5.89 11.34
C SER A 440 0.31 -4.39 11.58
N VAL A 441 1.42 -3.86 11.12
CA VAL A 441 1.68 -2.43 11.11
C VAL A 441 2.18 -2.04 9.73
N ILE A 442 1.59 -1.00 9.16
CA ILE A 442 1.92 -0.47 7.85
C ILE A 442 2.17 1.05 7.94
N PRO A 443 2.94 1.65 7.03
CA PRO A 443 3.13 3.09 7.06
C PRO A 443 1.81 3.78 6.73
N GLY A 444 1.49 4.85 7.46
CA GLY A 444 0.44 5.79 7.08
C GLY A 444 0.99 6.89 6.16
N SER A 445 0.26 8.00 6.05
CA SER A 445 0.74 9.17 5.29
C SER A 445 1.87 9.89 6.02
N ASN A 446 3.01 10.03 5.35
CA ASN A 446 4.27 10.55 5.90
C ASN A 446 5.01 11.45 4.90
N HIS A 447 4.34 12.42 4.27
CA HIS A 447 4.91 13.24 3.19
C HIS A 447 5.91 14.31 3.68
N ASP A 448 5.78 14.81 4.91
CA ASP A 448 6.62 15.90 5.41
C ASP A 448 8.00 15.39 5.89
N PHE A 449 9.03 15.61 5.07
CA PHE A 449 10.43 15.32 5.40
C PHE A 449 10.90 15.96 6.71
N MET A 450 10.35 17.13 7.08
CA MET A 450 10.74 17.86 8.29
C MET A 450 10.04 17.35 9.56
N SER A 451 9.10 16.42 9.42
CA SER A 451 8.37 15.85 10.56
C SER A 451 9.29 15.03 11.46
N SER A 452 9.07 15.13 12.78
CA SER A 452 9.59 14.17 13.77
C SER A 452 8.58 13.08 14.12
N VAL A 453 7.37 13.18 13.56
CA VAL A 453 6.26 12.26 13.77
C VAL A 453 6.15 11.32 12.59
N TYR A 454 6.15 10.02 12.88
CA TYR A 454 5.89 8.95 11.92
C TYR A 454 4.50 8.37 12.17
N ARG A 455 3.62 8.46 11.17
CA ARG A 455 2.27 7.91 11.23
C ARG A 455 2.27 6.47 10.77
N VAL A 456 1.62 5.60 11.54
CA VAL A 456 1.42 4.18 11.21
C VAL A 456 -0.04 3.79 11.37
N VAL A 457 -0.44 2.76 10.63
CA VAL A 457 -1.74 2.10 10.82
C VAL A 457 -1.47 0.73 11.44
N VAL A 458 -2.05 0.49 12.60
CA VAL A 458 -1.98 -0.79 13.31
C VAL A 458 -3.31 -1.51 13.15
N SER A 459 -3.27 -2.73 12.64
CA SER A 459 -4.47 -3.55 12.37
C SER A 459 -4.35 -4.94 12.98
N SER A 460 -5.47 -5.53 13.37
CA SER A 460 -5.53 -6.93 13.82
C SER A 460 -6.89 -7.54 13.45
N LEU A 461 -6.95 -8.87 13.35
CA LEU A 461 -8.22 -9.58 13.12
C LEU A 461 -9.25 -9.37 14.23
N VAL A 462 -8.83 -8.88 15.39
CA VAL A 462 -9.69 -8.61 16.56
C VAL A 462 -9.70 -7.14 16.98
N MET A 463 -9.03 -6.26 16.21
CA MET A 463 -8.92 -4.83 16.50
C MET A 463 -9.03 -4.05 15.18
N PRO A 464 -10.04 -3.18 15.01
CA PRO A 464 -10.12 -2.33 13.83
C PRO A 464 -8.91 -1.43 13.72
N ASP A 465 -8.69 -0.87 12.54
CA ASP A 465 -7.51 -0.07 12.25
C ASP A 465 -7.37 1.10 13.22
N VAL A 466 -6.16 1.23 13.76
CA VAL A 466 -5.77 2.31 14.67
C VAL A 466 -4.67 3.10 14.00
N ILE A 467 -4.93 4.37 13.72
CA ILE A 467 -3.95 5.31 13.21
C ILE A 467 -3.20 5.93 14.39
N VAL A 468 -1.89 5.73 14.42
CA VAL A 468 -1.01 6.16 15.51
C VAL A 468 0.05 7.11 14.97
N ASP A 469 0.15 8.28 15.58
CA ASP A 469 1.25 9.22 15.39
C ASP A 469 2.33 8.94 16.42
N TYR A 470 3.54 8.66 15.96
CA TYR A 470 4.68 8.36 16.80
C TYR A 470 5.78 9.42 16.67
N ASP A 471 6.02 10.17 17.74
CA ASP A 471 7.13 11.12 17.83
C ASP A 471 8.43 10.35 18.06
N VAL A 472 9.20 10.20 17.00
CA VAL A 472 10.48 9.47 16.96
C VAL A 472 11.52 10.10 17.87
N SER A 473 11.47 11.42 18.08
CA SER A 473 12.46 12.10 18.92
C SER A 473 12.20 11.90 20.41
N ARG A 474 10.92 11.85 20.81
CA ARG A 474 10.50 11.73 22.23
C ARG A 474 10.13 10.32 22.64
N HIS A 475 10.02 9.41 21.67
CA HIS A 475 9.49 8.07 21.84
C HIS A 475 8.08 8.06 22.47
N LEU A 476 7.25 9.02 22.08
CA LEU A 476 5.86 9.14 22.52
C LEU A 476 4.92 8.81 21.36
N TYR A 477 3.80 8.19 21.65
CA TYR A 477 2.77 7.89 20.66
C TYR A 477 1.43 8.52 21.06
N LEU A 478 0.61 8.80 20.07
CA LEU A 478 -0.75 9.28 20.22
C LEU A 478 -1.64 8.55 19.21
N ILE A 479 -2.78 8.05 19.68
CA ILE A 479 -3.81 7.50 18.80
C ILE A 479 -4.55 8.70 18.18
N VAL A 480 -4.45 8.83 16.87
CA VAL A 480 -5.05 9.94 16.11
C VAL A 480 -6.49 9.62 15.77
N GLN A 481 -6.73 8.40 15.33
CA GLN A 481 -8.03 7.90 14.92
C GLN A 481 -8.07 6.39 15.12
N GLN A 482 -9.23 5.89 15.47
CA GLN A 482 -9.54 4.47 15.46
C GLN A 482 -10.82 4.29 14.67
N ASP A 483 -10.82 3.33 13.75
CA ASP A 483 -11.99 3.05 12.94
C ASP A 483 -13.15 2.58 13.81
N GLU A 484 -14.29 3.23 13.64
CA GLU A 484 -15.51 2.93 14.37
C GLU A 484 -16.21 1.75 13.71
N VAL A 485 -16.32 0.62 14.42
CA VAL A 485 -17.15 -0.51 14.01
C VAL A 485 -18.42 -0.50 14.86
N ARG A 486 -19.54 -0.13 14.24
CA ARG A 486 -20.83 -0.01 14.94
C ARG A 486 -21.49 -1.36 15.13
N ASN A 487 -22.42 -1.43 16.08
CA ASN A 487 -23.29 -2.59 16.30
C ASN A 487 -22.54 -3.92 16.56
N VAL A 488 -21.30 -3.86 17.06
CA VAL A 488 -20.63 -5.02 17.64
C VAL A 488 -21.17 -5.17 19.05
N SER A 489 -21.89 -6.26 19.31
CA SER A 489 -22.51 -6.52 20.61
C SER A 489 -21.50 -6.42 21.76
N GLU A 490 -21.76 -5.53 22.72
CA GLU A 490 -21.05 -5.39 24.01
C GLU A 490 -21.29 -6.60 24.96
N GLY A 491 -21.43 -7.80 24.42
CA GLY A 491 -21.46 -9.04 25.20
C GLY A 491 -20.04 -9.48 25.61
N PRO A 492 -19.90 -10.43 26.54
CA PRO A 492 -18.59 -10.95 26.98
C PRO A 492 -17.99 -11.90 25.93
N VAL A 493 -17.88 -11.44 24.69
CA VAL A 493 -17.26 -12.19 23.59
C VAL A 493 -15.84 -11.65 23.44
N SER A 494 -14.91 -12.31 24.12
CA SER A 494 -13.49 -12.11 23.89
C SER A 494 -13.10 -12.83 22.60
N TRP A 495 -12.80 -12.08 21.55
CA TRP A 495 -12.14 -12.64 20.38
C TRP A 495 -10.67 -12.90 20.72
N SER A 496 -10.17 -14.09 20.39
CA SER A 496 -8.75 -14.42 20.53
C SER A 496 -8.21 -14.91 19.19
N PHE A 497 -6.99 -14.51 18.88
CA PHE A 497 -6.29 -14.95 17.67
C PHE A 497 -4.90 -15.45 18.04
N THR A 498 -4.52 -16.59 17.47
CA THR A 498 -3.27 -17.28 17.77
C THR A 498 -2.62 -17.74 16.47
N TRP A 499 -1.33 -17.46 16.31
CA TRP A 499 -0.55 -18.03 15.21
C TRP A 499 -0.40 -19.54 15.39
N LEU A 500 -0.80 -20.31 14.38
CA LEU A 500 -0.54 -21.74 14.31
C LEU A 500 0.56 -22.00 13.28
N TRP A 501 1.66 -22.60 13.72
CA TRP A 501 2.72 -23.05 12.83
C TRP A 501 2.45 -24.49 12.42
N SER A 502 2.35 -24.75 11.11
CA SER A 502 2.23 -26.11 10.59
C SER A 502 3.57 -26.56 10.00
N ILE A 503 4.00 -27.78 10.34
CA ILE A 503 5.16 -28.40 9.72
C ILE A 503 4.66 -29.08 8.44
N TRP A 504 5.06 -28.57 7.28
CA TRP A 504 4.84 -29.25 6.01
C TRP A 504 5.81 -30.44 5.89
N GLY A 505 5.35 -31.61 6.32
CA GLY A 505 6.02 -32.90 6.08
C GLY A 505 5.51 -33.57 4.80
N ASN A 506 6.41 -34.25 4.07
CA ASN A 506 6.13 -35.02 2.85
C ASN A 506 4.86 -35.91 2.96
N PHE A 507 3.75 -35.48 2.36
CA PHE A 507 2.53 -36.29 2.23
C PHE A 507 2.70 -37.36 1.13
N ARG A 508 3.39 -38.45 1.47
CA ARG A 508 3.32 -39.73 0.73
C ARG A 508 3.00 -40.88 1.67
N LYS A 509 1.86 -40.85 2.37
CA LYS A 509 1.24 -42.05 2.95
C LYS A 509 -0.29 -42.01 2.87
N LYS A 510 -0.81 -42.65 1.82
CA LYS A 510 -2.03 -43.47 1.74
C LYS A 510 -3.17 -43.15 2.73
N LEU A 511 -4.16 -42.39 2.27
CA LEU A 511 -5.55 -42.57 2.68
C LEU A 511 -6.09 -43.83 1.98
N VAL A 512 -6.15 -44.95 2.71
CA VAL A 512 -6.96 -46.11 2.32
C VAL A 512 -8.28 -45.99 3.06
N CYS A 513 -9.34 -45.57 2.37
CA CYS A 513 -10.70 -45.72 2.85
C CYS A 513 -11.08 -47.21 2.73
N ARG A 514 -11.44 -47.87 3.84
CA ARG A 514 -12.22 -49.11 3.79
C ARG A 514 -13.66 -48.80 4.21
N PRO A 515 -14.67 -49.28 3.47
CA PRO A 515 -16.06 -49.23 3.90
C PRO A 515 -16.28 -50.31 4.97
N HIS A 516 -17.04 -49.98 6.02
CA HIS A 516 -17.61 -50.98 6.91
C HIS A 516 -19.07 -51.19 6.51
N ASP A 517 -19.37 -52.44 6.17
CA ASP A 517 -20.69 -52.98 5.90
C ASP A 517 -21.62 -52.81 7.11
N PHE A 518 -22.89 -52.47 6.84
CA PHE A 518 -24.01 -52.73 7.74
C PHE A 518 -24.92 -53.76 7.06
N THR A 519 -24.98 -54.96 7.65
CA THR A 519 -26.16 -55.84 7.59
C THR A 519 -27.31 -55.25 8.36
#